data_AF-G4ZWS5-F1
#
_entry.id   AF-G4ZWS5-F1
#
_cell.length_a   1.000
_cell.length_b   1.000
_cell.length_c   1.000
_cell.angle_alpha   90.00
_cell.angle_beta   90.00
_cell.angle_gamma   90.00
#
_symmetry.space_group_name_H-M   'P 1'
#
loop_
_entity.id
_entity.type
_entity.pdbx_description
1 polymer ?
#
loop_
_entity_poly.entity_id
_entity_poly.type
_entity_poly.pdbx_seq_one_letter_code
_entity_poly.pdbx_strand_id
1 'polypeptide(L)'
;RARPRVRLLYIDEAVRQRFCSNAQYLLQTALKDPLADSTSGQLARKALRYRNIMSRTEEIDLHDPTSDVSAFFGIKWQRSYSL
;
A
#
# COMPACT_ATOMS: atom_id res chain seq x y z
N ARG A 1 6.39 -11.60 11.01
CA ARG A 1 4.99 -11.18 10.73
C ARG A 1 4.71 -9.85 11.43
N ALA A 2 4.53 -8.75 10.72
CA ALA A 2 4.19 -7.45 11.31
C ALA A 2 2.76 -7.49 11.87
N ARG A 3 2.55 -7.03 13.13
CA ARG A 3 1.20 -6.87 13.68
C ARG A 3 0.47 -5.76 12.93
N PRO A 4 -0.81 -5.92 12.55
CA PRO A 4 -1.57 -4.84 11.93
C PRO A 4 -1.58 -3.63 12.85
N ARG A 5 -1.17 -2.48 12.31
CA ARG A 5 -1.12 -1.20 13.02
C ARG A 5 -2.45 -0.46 12.91
N VAL A 6 -3.24 -0.72 11.87
CA VAL A 6 -4.52 -0.06 11.60
C VAL A 6 -5.55 -1.06 11.10
N ARG A 7 -6.79 -0.93 11.55
CA ARG A 7 -7.95 -1.67 11.02
C ARG A 7 -8.82 -0.70 10.22
N LEU A 8 -9.03 -0.99 8.94
CA LEU A 8 -9.90 -0.21 8.07
C LEU A 8 -11.22 -0.94 7.86
N LEU A 9 -12.32 -0.24 8.11
CA LEU A 9 -13.67 -0.74 7.88
C LEU A 9 -14.11 -0.37 6.48
N TYR A 10 -14.79 -1.28 5.80
CA TYR A 10 -15.31 -1.04 4.46
C TYR A 10 -16.67 -1.73 4.27
N ILE A 11 -17.54 -1.12 3.48
CA ILE A 11 -18.87 -1.69 3.13
C ILE A 11 -18.83 -2.18 1.68
N ASP A 12 -18.33 -1.32 0.78
CA ASP A 12 -18.20 -1.59 -0.65
C ASP A 12 -16.84 -2.24 -0.98
N GLU A 13 -16.91 -3.41 -1.61
CA GLU A 13 -15.74 -4.15 -2.06
C GLU A 13 -14.97 -3.41 -3.16
N ALA A 14 -15.67 -2.65 -4.01
CA ALA A 14 -15.04 -1.87 -5.07
C ALA A 14 -14.18 -0.72 -4.50
N VAL A 15 -14.59 -0.13 -3.37
CA VAL A 15 -13.80 0.87 -2.65
C VAL A 15 -12.53 0.25 -2.08
N ARG A 16 -12.65 -0.94 -1.44
CA ARG A 16 -11.48 -1.66 -0.92
C ARG A 16 -10.50 -2.00 -2.04
N GLN A 17 -10.99 -2.57 -3.15
CA GLN A 17 -10.15 -2.93 -4.29
C GLN A 17 -9.43 -1.71 -4.87
N ARG A 18 -10.14 -0.59 -5.07
CA ARG A 18 -9.53 0.65 -5.57
C ARG A 18 -8.41 1.16 -4.65
N PHE A 19 -8.60 1.06 -3.33
CA PHE A 19 -7.55 1.42 -2.38
C PHE A 19 -6.32 0.52 -2.52
N CYS A 20 -6.52 -0.80 -2.60
CA CYS A 20 -5.43 -1.77 -2.80
C CYS A 20 -4.67 -1.49 -4.10
N SER A 21 -5.37 -1.31 -5.22
CA SER A 21 -4.74 -1.00 -6.51
C SER A 21 -3.96 0.32 -6.49
N ASN A 22 -4.51 1.37 -5.87
CA ASN A 22 -3.82 2.65 -5.73
C ASN A 22 -2.56 2.53 -4.85
N ALA A 23 -2.63 1.78 -3.75
CA ALA A 23 -1.49 1.55 -2.88
C ALA A 23 -0.37 0.79 -3.59
N GLN A 24 -0.73 -0.21 -4.40
CA GLN A 24 0.22 -0.96 -5.22
C GLN A 24 0.86 -0.07 -6.29
N TYR A 25 0.06 0.71 -7.02
CA TYR A 25 0.56 1.65 -8.01
C TYR A 25 1.53 2.66 -7.40
N LEU A 26 1.19 3.23 -6.24
CA LEU A 26 2.05 4.17 -5.53
C LEU A 26 3.38 3.54 -5.12
N LEU A 27 3.35 2.28 -4.67
CA LEU A 27 4.56 1.53 -4.30
C LEU A 27 5.44 1.26 -5.53
N GLN A 28 4.84 0.83 -6.64
CA GLN A 28 5.54 0.66 -7.93
C GLN A 28 6.16 1.98 -8.39
N THR A 29 5.42 3.09 -8.38
CA THR A 29 5.94 4.41 -8.79
C THR A 29 7.10 4.85 -7.90
N ALA A 30 7.01 4.64 -6.58
CA ALA A 30 8.06 5.03 -5.66
C ALA A 30 9.35 4.21 -5.81
N LEU A 31 9.25 2.98 -6.30
CA LEU A 31 10.38 2.05 -6.44
C LEU A 31 10.97 2.01 -7.85
N LYS A 32 10.15 2.18 -8.89
CA LYS A 32 10.57 2.05 -10.30
C LYS A 32 11.59 3.10 -10.72
N ASP A 33 11.53 4.30 -10.16
CA ASP A 33 12.40 5.39 -10.59
C ASP A 33 12.94 6.18 -9.39
N PRO A 34 14.17 5.88 -8.91
CA PRO A 34 14.87 6.62 -7.85
C PRO A 34 15.03 8.12 -8.08
N LEU A 35 14.78 8.61 -9.31
CA LEU A 35 14.85 10.00 -9.73
C LEU A 35 13.49 10.58 -10.13
N ALA A 36 12.37 9.87 -9.88
CA ALA A 36 11.03 10.30 -10.27
C ALA A 36 10.77 11.79 -9.93
N ASP A 37 10.76 12.63 -10.95
CA ASP A 37 10.57 14.09 -10.83
C ASP A 37 9.12 14.48 -10.56
N SER A 38 8.18 13.54 -10.70
CA SER A 38 6.79 13.80 -10.34
C SER A 38 6.65 14.01 -8.83
N THR A 39 5.96 15.09 -8.44
CA THR A 39 5.64 15.40 -7.03
C THR A 39 5.04 14.20 -6.30
N SER A 40 4.15 13.45 -6.96
CA SER A 40 3.52 12.25 -6.40
C SER A 40 4.54 11.14 -6.09
N GLY A 41 5.51 10.89 -6.98
CA GLY A 41 6.58 9.91 -6.76
C GLY A 41 7.49 10.31 -5.60
N GLN A 42 7.83 11.59 -5.50
CA GLN A 42 8.64 12.12 -4.39
C GLN A 42 7.92 11.99 -3.03
N LEU A 43 6.63 12.34 -2.98
CA LEU A 43 5.80 12.20 -1.79
C LEU A 43 5.67 10.73 -1.37
N ALA A 44 5.44 9.83 -2.32
CA ALA A 44 5.36 8.40 -2.08
C ALA A 44 6.66 7.86 -1.48
N ARG A 45 7.81 8.18 -2.07
CA ARG A 45 9.12 7.76 -1.54
C ARG A 45 9.37 8.33 -0.14
N LYS A 46 9.04 9.61 0.09
CA LYS A 46 9.17 10.22 1.41
C LYS A 46 8.32 9.49 2.46
N ALA A 47 7.10 9.12 2.11
CA ALA A 47 6.21 8.35 2.99
C ALA A 47 6.78 6.95 3.30
N LEU A 48 7.34 6.25 2.31
CA LEU A 48 7.96 4.94 2.49
C LEU A 48 9.23 5.00 3.34
N ARG A 49 10.07 6.02 3.16
CA ARG A 49 11.25 6.28 4.01
C ARG A 49 10.84 6.56 5.46
N TYR A 50 9.86 7.44 5.67
CA TYR A 50 9.38 7.78 7.02
C TYR A 50 8.87 6.55 7.78
N ARG A 51 8.21 5.63 7.09
CA ARG A 51 7.71 4.39 7.70
C ARG A 51 8.76 3.27 7.79
N ASN A 52 10.01 3.54 7.38
CA ASN A 52 11.13 2.58 7.36
C ASN A 52 10.78 1.25 6.66
N ILE A 53 10.06 1.34 5.52
CA ILE A 53 9.58 0.16 4.78
C ILE A 53 10.38 -0.12 3.52
N MET A 54 11.31 0.77 3.15
CA MET A 54 12.17 0.62 1.97
C MET A 54 13.13 -0.58 2.08
N SER A 55 13.46 -1.04 3.28
CA SER A 55 14.29 -2.24 3.48
C SER A 55 13.49 -3.55 3.43
N ARG A 56 12.15 -3.47 3.42
CA ARG A 56 11.25 -4.62 3.47
C ARG A 56 10.52 -4.86 2.15
N THR A 57 10.75 -4.00 1.16
CA THR A 57 10.10 -4.09 -0.16
C THR A 57 10.49 -5.35 -0.93
N GLU A 58 11.58 -6.03 -0.57
CA GLU A 58 11.95 -7.36 -1.08
C GLU A 58 10.97 -8.47 -0.63
N GLU A 59 10.16 -8.22 0.41
CA GLU A 59 9.16 -9.19 0.92
C GLU A 59 7.87 -9.23 0.09
N ILE A 60 7.72 -8.38 -0.94
CA ILE A 60 6.49 -8.29 -1.75
C ILE A 60 6.80 -8.40 -3.23
N ASP A 61 6.04 -9.25 -3.93
CA ASP A 61 5.96 -9.17 -5.38
C ASP A 61 5.03 -8.01 -5.79
N LEU A 62 5.63 -6.98 -6.35
CA LEU A 62 4.93 -5.78 -6.81
C LEU A 62 4.37 -5.94 -8.22
N HIS A 63 4.79 -6.96 -8.96
CA HIS A 63 4.35 -7.23 -10.31
C HIS A 63 3.06 -8.06 -10.35
N ASP A 64 2.68 -8.72 -9.26
CA ASP A 64 1.39 -9.40 -9.13
C ASP A 64 0.26 -8.38 -8.85
N PRO A 65 -0.62 -8.07 -9.82
CA PRO A 65 -1.70 -7.09 -9.66
C PRO A 65 -2.80 -7.54 -8.69
N THR A 66 -2.76 -8.80 -8.24
CA THR A 66 -3.69 -9.36 -7.25
C THR A 66 -3.15 -9.28 -5.83
N SER A 67 -1.87 -8.89 -5.67
CA SER A 67 -1.17 -8.81 -4.40
C SER A 67 -1.75 -7.69 -3.52
N ASP A 68 -2.33 -8.07 -2.38
CA ASP A 68 -2.82 -7.11 -1.39
C ASP A 68 -1.66 -6.57 -0.52
N VAL A 69 -1.13 -5.42 -0.93
CA VAL A 69 -0.06 -4.71 -0.20
C VAL A 69 -0.52 -4.14 1.15
N SER A 70 -1.80 -4.25 1.52
CA SER A 70 -2.33 -3.72 2.77
C SER A 70 -1.64 -4.32 4.00
N ALA A 71 -1.40 -5.63 3.98
CA ALA A 71 -0.71 -6.30 5.08
C ALA A 71 0.72 -5.78 5.29
N PHE A 72 1.41 -5.44 4.19
CA PHE A 72 2.74 -4.83 4.24
C PHE A 72 2.72 -3.44 4.91
N PHE A 73 1.69 -2.65 4.63
CA PHE A 73 1.45 -1.37 5.32
C PHE A 73 0.89 -1.53 6.74
N GLY A 74 0.69 -2.76 7.22
CA GLY A 74 0.11 -3.05 8.52
C GLY A 74 -1.39 -2.72 8.60
N ILE A 75 -2.08 -2.73 7.46
CA ILE A 75 -3.52 -2.52 7.37
C ILE A 75 -4.21 -3.89 7.42
N LYS A 76 -5.23 -4.00 8.27
CA LYS A 76 -6.17 -5.11 8.27
C LYS A 76 -7.55 -4.60 7.83
N TRP A 77 -8.08 -5.18 6.76
CA TRP A 77 -9.44 -4.91 6.34
C TRP A 77 -10.44 -5.69 7.20
N GLN A 78 -11.55 -5.04 7.53
CA GLN A 78 -12.71 -5.69 8.11
C GLN A 78 -13.95 -5.16 7.43
N ARG A 79 -14.75 -6.07 6.88
CA ARG A 79 -16.05 -5.70 6.32
C ARG A 79 -16.96 -5.19 7.44
N SER A 80 -17.56 -4.03 7.23
CA SER A 80 -18.61 -3.49 8.09
C SER A 80 -19.95 -3.91 7.50
N TYR A 81 -20.80 -4.47 8.35
CA TYR A 81 -22.17 -4.85 8.03
C TYR A 81 -23.17 -3.86 8.65
N SER A 82 -22.77 -2.60 8.83
CA SER A 82 -23.68 -1.56 9.34
C SER A 82 -24.92 -1.51 8.46
N LEU A 83 -26.06 -1.84 9.09
CA LEU A 83 -27.43 -1.84 8.56
C LEU A 83 -27.82 -0.48 7.97
#